data_AF-A0A359BFT8-F1
#
_entry.id   AF-A0A359BFT8-F1
#
_cell.length_a   1.000
_cell.length_b   1.000
_cell.length_c   1.000
_cell.angle_alpha   90.00
_cell.angle_beta   90.00
_cell.angle_gamma   90.00
#
_symmetry.space_group_name_H-M   'P 1'
#
loop_
_entity.id
_entity.type
_entity.pdbx_description
1 polymer ?
#
loop_
_entity_poly.entity_id
_entity_poly.type
_entity_poly.pdbx_seq_one_letter_code
_entity_poly.pdbx_strand_id
1 'polypeptide(L)'
;SNGNLISNNKIKDGRQEVVWEDPFPKPCYLFALVGGNLAVERDSFVTMSGREIDLRIYVEKKDLNRTRYALESLKRAMAWDEDVYGREYDLDIFMIVAVSHFNMGAM
;
A
#
# COMPACT_ATOMS: atom_id res chain seq x y z
N SER A 1 0.60 -8.58 1.05
CA SER A 1 0.30 -9.05 -0.31
C SER A 1 -0.61 -8.02 -0.97
N ASN A 2 -1.09 -8.26 -2.18
CA ASN A 2 -2.15 -7.44 -2.78
C ASN A 2 -3.47 -7.51 -1.97
N GLY A 3 -4.33 -6.52 -2.14
CA GLY A 3 -5.68 -6.50 -1.60
C GLY A 3 -5.77 -6.18 -0.11
N ASN A 4 -6.74 -6.79 0.55
CA ASN A 4 -7.15 -6.51 1.92
C ASN A 4 -6.73 -7.62 2.89
N LEU A 5 -6.49 -7.23 4.14
CA LEU A 5 -6.13 -8.16 5.22
C LEU A 5 -7.37 -8.96 5.65
N ILE A 6 -7.33 -10.28 5.48
CA ILE A 6 -8.42 -11.19 5.88
C ILE A 6 -8.16 -11.79 7.26
N SER A 7 -6.92 -12.19 7.55
CA SER A 7 -6.56 -12.72 8.86
C SER A 7 -5.10 -12.46 9.22
N ASN A 8 -4.83 -12.40 10.53
CA ASN A 8 -3.50 -12.18 11.08
C ASN A 8 -3.36 -12.96 12.38
N ASN A 9 -2.79 -14.16 12.30
CA ASN A 9 -2.78 -15.13 13.38
C ASN A 9 -1.36 -15.45 13.81
N LYS A 10 -1.15 -15.54 15.13
CA LYS A 10 0.02 -16.22 15.69
C LYS A 10 -0.21 -17.73 15.60
N ILE A 11 0.75 -18.44 15.04
CA ILE A 11 0.72 -19.90 14.95
C ILE A 11 1.81 -20.49 15.85
N LYS A 12 1.91 -21.83 15.90
CA LYS A 12 2.90 -22.53 16.72
C LYS A 12 4.33 -22.07 16.42
N ASP A 13 5.19 -22.22 17.42
CA ASP A 13 6.64 -21.94 17.34
C ASP A 13 6.98 -20.47 17.08
N GLY A 14 6.14 -19.55 17.56
CA GLY A 14 6.38 -18.10 17.46
C GLY A 14 6.26 -17.51 16.06
N ARG A 15 5.74 -18.29 15.10
CA ARG A 15 5.51 -17.82 13.72
C ARG A 15 4.21 -17.03 13.61
N GLN A 16 4.11 -16.25 12.55
CA GLN A 16 2.93 -15.46 12.23
C GLN A 16 2.44 -15.80 10.82
N GLU A 17 1.13 -15.93 10.69
CA GLU A 17 0.43 -16.15 9.42
C GLU A 17 -0.44 -14.92 9.14
N VAL A 18 -0.41 -14.44 7.90
CA VAL A 18 -1.22 -13.31 7.45
C VAL A 18 -1.85 -13.66 6.11
N VAL A 19 -3.18 -13.66 6.04
CA VAL A 19 -3.93 -13.97 4.82
C VAL A 19 -4.45 -12.66 4.22
N TRP A 20 -4.23 -12.52 2.92
CA TRP A 20 -4.66 -11.37 2.13
C TRP A 20 -5.52 -11.84 0.97
N GLU A 21 -6.54 -11.08 0.63
CA GLU A 21 -7.41 -11.33 -0.51
C GLU A 21 -7.57 -10.05 -1.32
N ASP A 22 -7.38 -10.17 -2.62
CA ASP A 22 -7.64 -9.11 -3.58
C ASP A 22 -8.82 -9.57 -4.46
N PRO A 23 -9.95 -8.83 -4.43
CA PRO A 23 -11.17 -9.24 -5.11
C PRO A 23 -11.07 -9.14 -6.64
N PHE A 24 -10.05 -8.42 -7.17
CA PHE A 24 -9.92 -8.20 -8.60
C PHE A 24 -9.07 -9.30 -9.26
N PRO A 25 -9.63 -10.04 -10.24
CA PRO A 25 -8.84 -10.97 -11.04
C PRO A 25 -7.70 -10.23 -11.75
N LYS A 26 -6.47 -10.68 -11.53
CA LYS A 26 -5.28 -10.05 -12.09
C LYS A 26 -4.31 -11.07 -12.66
N PRO A 27 -3.58 -10.73 -13.73
CA PRO A 27 -2.47 -11.53 -14.20
C PRO A 27 -1.37 -11.62 -13.13
N CYS A 28 -0.62 -12.72 -13.13
CA CYS A 28 0.37 -13.01 -12.08
C CYS A 28 1.53 -12.00 -12.01
N TYR A 29 1.79 -11.21 -13.05
CA TYR A 29 2.83 -10.17 -13.00
C TYR A 29 2.50 -9.01 -12.04
N LEU A 30 1.22 -8.85 -11.64
CA LEU A 30 0.79 -7.89 -10.62
C LEU A 30 0.85 -8.45 -9.20
N PHE A 31 1.27 -9.71 -9.02
CA PHE A 31 1.45 -10.29 -7.70
C PHE A 31 2.62 -9.62 -6.97
N ALA A 32 2.40 -9.25 -5.71
CA ALA A 32 3.43 -8.71 -4.83
C ALA A 32 3.35 -9.30 -3.42
N LEU A 33 4.51 -9.68 -2.87
CA LEU A 33 4.66 -10.11 -1.48
C LEU A 33 5.88 -9.43 -0.86
N VAL A 34 5.68 -8.86 0.33
CA VAL A 34 6.74 -8.24 1.13
C VAL A 34 6.67 -8.80 2.54
N GLY A 35 7.80 -9.25 3.05
CA GLY A 35 7.97 -9.70 4.43
C GLY A 35 9.27 -9.15 5.01
N GLY A 36 9.18 -8.40 6.11
CA GLY A 36 10.35 -7.78 6.73
C GLY A 36 9.99 -6.92 7.94
N ASN A 37 11.00 -6.49 8.67
CA ASN A 37 10.85 -5.53 9.78
C ASN A 37 10.96 -4.10 9.24
N LEU A 38 9.82 -3.53 8.89
CA LEU A 38 9.73 -2.21 8.26
C LEU A 38 9.04 -1.20 9.19
N ALA A 39 9.53 0.03 9.15
CA ALA A 39 8.79 1.16 9.68
C ALA A 39 7.68 1.55 8.69
N VAL A 40 6.62 2.17 9.19
CA VAL A 40 5.48 2.57 8.38
C VAL A 40 5.06 3.99 8.73
N GLU A 41 4.93 4.82 7.69
CA GLU A 41 4.21 6.09 7.75
C GLU A 41 2.78 5.85 7.26
N ARG A 42 1.78 6.40 7.96
CA ARG A 42 0.36 6.23 7.65
C ARG A 42 -0.31 7.58 7.43
N ASP A 43 -1.29 7.57 6.54
CA ASP A 43 -2.17 8.70 6.26
C ASP A 43 -3.50 8.20 5.68
N SER A 44 -4.41 9.10 5.30
CA SER A 44 -5.60 8.73 4.55
C SER A 44 -5.91 9.69 3.40
N PHE A 45 -6.77 9.22 2.50
CA PHE A 45 -7.34 10.00 1.42
C PHE A 45 -8.84 9.71 1.34
N VAL A 46 -9.68 10.73 1.15
CA VAL A 46 -11.13 10.56 0.99
C VAL A 46 -11.46 10.80 -0.47
N THR A 47 -12.03 9.80 -1.13
CA THR A 47 -12.40 9.87 -2.54
C THR A 47 -13.57 10.82 -2.79
N MET A 48 -13.82 11.21 -4.04
CA MET A 48 -14.93 12.10 -4.39
C MET A 48 -16.31 11.55 -4.02
N SER A 49 -16.49 10.22 -3.89
CA SER A 49 -17.72 9.59 -3.37
C SER A 49 -17.75 9.43 -1.84
N GLY A 50 -16.68 9.79 -1.13
CA GLY A 50 -16.59 9.74 0.32
C GLY A 50 -15.99 8.45 0.89
N ARG A 51 -15.34 7.60 0.08
CA ARG A 51 -14.62 6.43 0.58
C ARG A 51 -13.30 6.86 1.19
N GLU A 52 -13.02 6.42 2.42
CA GLU A 52 -11.70 6.62 3.03
C GLU A 52 -10.74 5.50 2.61
N ILE A 53 -9.58 5.88 2.08
CA ILE A 53 -8.48 5.00 1.68
C ILE A 53 -7.35 5.11 2.68
N ASP A 54 -6.93 3.99 3.26
CA ASP A 54 -5.77 3.90 4.15
C ASP A 54 -4.46 3.92 3.31
N LEU A 55 -3.64 4.96 3.50
CA LEU A 55 -2.38 5.12 2.78
C LEU A 55 -1.23 4.69 3.68
N ARG A 56 -0.37 3.79 3.20
CA ARG A 56 0.78 3.28 3.95
C ARG A 56 2.05 3.29 3.12
N ILE A 57 3.10 3.91 3.64
CA ILE A 57 4.46 3.80 3.08
C ILE A 57 5.35 3.04 4.06
N TYR A 58 5.82 1.88 3.62
CA TYR A 58 6.74 1.03 4.36
C TYR A 58 8.19 1.26 3.91
N VAL A 59 9.09 1.44 4.86
CA VAL A 59 10.52 1.71 4.62
C VAL A 59 11.41 1.06 5.68
N GLU A 60 12.71 0.98 5.41
CA GLU A 60 13.69 0.74 6.47
C GLU A 60 13.63 1.85 7.53
N LYS A 61 13.82 1.51 8.82
CA LYS A 61 13.65 2.45 9.95
C LYS A 61 14.42 3.76 9.80
N LYS A 62 15.60 3.74 9.16
CA LYS A 62 16.47 4.91 8.93
C LYS A 62 15.85 5.94 7.97
N ASP A 63 14.91 5.53 7.13
CA ASP A 63 14.34 6.35 6.05
C ASP A 63 12.93 6.86 6.36
N LEU A 64 12.36 6.56 7.53
CA LEU A 64 10.98 6.93 7.89
C LEU A 64 10.71 8.43 7.77
N ASN A 65 11.68 9.28 8.12
CA ASN A 65 11.55 10.74 8.01
C ASN A 65 11.57 11.27 6.56
N ARG A 66 11.72 10.41 5.55
CA ARG A 66 11.80 10.78 4.13
C ARG A 66 10.50 10.46 3.36
N THR A 67 9.50 9.86 3.99
CA THR A 67 8.28 9.35 3.33
C THR A 67 7.21 10.41 3.06
N ARG A 68 7.23 11.52 3.82
CA ARG A 68 6.14 12.52 3.80
C ARG A 68 5.87 13.10 2.42
N TYR A 69 6.92 13.42 1.65
CA TYR A 69 6.74 13.96 0.30
C TYR A 69 6.10 12.96 -0.66
N ALA A 70 6.39 11.66 -0.49
CA ALA A 70 5.79 10.60 -1.31
C ALA A 70 4.29 10.44 -0.98
N LEU A 71 3.90 10.48 0.29
CA LEU A 71 2.47 10.47 0.69
C LEU A 71 1.70 11.64 0.10
N GLU A 72 2.23 12.85 0.23
CA GLU A 72 1.58 14.05 -0.34
C GLU A 72 1.48 13.98 -1.86
N SER A 73 2.46 13.36 -2.52
CA SER A 73 2.42 13.16 -3.97
C SER A 73 1.39 12.10 -4.37
N LEU A 74 1.23 11.03 -3.59
CA LEU A 74 0.18 10.03 -3.80
C LEU A 74 -1.23 10.66 -3.69
N LYS A 75 -1.49 11.43 -2.63
CA LYS A 75 -2.78 12.12 -2.47
C LYS A 75 -3.08 13.08 -3.62
N ARG A 76 -2.07 13.84 -4.08
CA ARG A 76 -2.20 14.72 -5.25
C ARG A 76 -2.51 13.94 -6.52
N ALA A 77 -1.90 12.78 -6.72
CA ALA A 77 -2.18 11.93 -7.87
C ALA A 77 -3.62 11.38 -7.84
N MET A 78 -4.09 10.91 -6.68
CA MET A 78 -5.45 10.43 -6.50
C MET A 78 -6.48 11.55 -6.75
N ALA A 79 -6.30 12.72 -6.13
CA ALA A 79 -7.18 13.87 -6.34
C ALA A 79 -7.20 14.32 -7.81
N TRP A 80 -6.04 14.34 -8.47
CA TRP A 80 -5.96 14.74 -9.87
C TRP A 80 -6.68 13.76 -10.80
N ASP A 81 -6.61 12.45 -10.54
CA ASP A 81 -7.32 11.45 -11.35
C ASP A 81 -8.84 11.54 -11.18
N GLU A 82 -9.30 11.92 -9.98
CA GLU A 82 -10.71 12.26 -9.72
C GLU A 82 -11.12 13.54 -10.47
N ASP A 83 -10.36 14.63 -10.32
CA ASP A 83 -10.67 15.93 -10.92
C ASP A 83 -10.66 15.90 -12.45
N VAL A 84 -9.70 15.18 -13.06
CA VAL A 84 -9.48 15.20 -14.51
C VAL A 84 -10.23 14.08 -15.22
N TYR A 85 -10.31 12.89 -14.62
CA TYR A 85 -10.87 11.71 -15.28
C TYR A 85 -12.07 11.10 -14.57
N GLY A 86 -12.46 11.59 -13.39
CA GLY A 86 -13.54 11.02 -12.59
C GLY A 86 -13.24 9.58 -12.16
N ARG A 87 -11.98 9.26 -11.85
CA ARG A 87 -11.53 7.93 -11.45
C ARG A 87 -11.16 7.90 -9.98
N GLU A 88 -11.94 7.16 -9.20
CA GLU A 88 -11.63 6.91 -7.78
C GLU A 88 -10.85 5.61 -7.61
N TYR A 89 -10.12 5.52 -6.49
CA TYR A 89 -9.47 4.29 -6.07
C TYR A 89 -10.48 3.25 -5.57
N ASP A 90 -10.25 1.98 -5.90
CA ASP A 90 -11.24 0.90 -5.78
C ASP A 90 -10.98 -0.10 -4.64
N LEU A 91 -9.84 0.01 -3.95
CA LEU A 91 -9.49 -0.77 -2.76
C LEU A 91 -9.50 0.07 -1.48
N ASP A 92 -9.46 -0.59 -0.32
CA ASP A 92 -9.51 0.06 0.99
C ASP A 92 -8.16 0.57 1.48
N ILE A 93 -7.07 0.10 0.86
CA ILE A 93 -5.70 0.37 1.29
C ILE A 93 -4.77 0.53 0.08
N PHE A 94 -3.95 1.58 0.09
CA PHE A 94 -2.86 1.76 -0.85
C PHE A 94 -1.51 1.61 -0.12
N MET A 95 -0.73 0.60 -0.48
CA MET A 95 0.56 0.31 0.14
C MET A 95 1.71 0.58 -0.83
N ILE A 96 2.71 1.36 -0.39
CA ILE A 96 4.00 1.53 -1.06
C ILE A 96 5.08 0.93 -0.17
N VAL A 97 6.02 0.20 -0.77
CA VAL A 97 7.21 -0.30 -0.08
C VAL A 97 8.46 0.24 -0.78
N ALA A 98 9.27 1.03 -0.09
CA ALA A 98 10.55 1.48 -0.64
C ALA A 98 11.65 0.48 -0.26
N VAL A 99 12.37 -0.03 -1.27
CA VAL A 99 13.48 -0.96 -1.11
C VAL A 99 14.74 -0.44 -1.78
N SER A 100 15.91 -0.73 -1.19
CA SER A 100 17.20 -0.23 -1.68
C SER A 100 17.70 -0.94 -2.95
N HIS A 101 17.29 -2.19 -3.17
CA HIS A 101 17.71 -3.01 -4.31
C HIS A 101 16.50 -3.36 -5.16
N PHE A 102 16.37 -2.67 -6.30
CA PHE A 102 15.30 -2.91 -7.25
C PHE A 102 15.85 -2.65 -8.66
N ASN A 103 15.63 -3.59 -9.58
CA ASN A 103 16.19 -3.48 -10.94
C ASN A 103 15.45 -2.45 -11.80
N MET A 104 14.20 -2.14 -11.45
CA MET A 104 13.36 -1.14 -12.12
C MET A 104 13.20 0.10 -11.23
N GLY A 105 12.57 1.16 -11.72
CA GLY A 105 12.32 2.38 -10.94
C GLY A 105 11.25 2.21 -9.86
N ALA A 106 10.11 1.64 -10.24
CA ALA A 106 8.98 1.30 -9.36
C ALA A 106 8.14 0.21 -10.03
N MET A 107 7.24 -0.40 -9.27
CA MET A 107 6.22 -1.33 -9.73
C MET A 107 4.94 -1.11 -8.92
#